data_AF-A0A1D1YJ16-F1
#
_entry.id   AF-A0A1D1YJ16-F1
#
_cell.length_a   1.000
_cell.length_b   1.000
_cell.length_c   1.000
_cell.angle_alpha   90.00
_cell.angle_beta   90.00
_cell.angle_gamma   90.00
#
_symmetry.space_group_name_H-M   'P 1'
#
loop_
_entity.id
_entity.type
_entity.pdbx_description
1 polymer ?
#
loop_
_entity_poly.entity_id
_entity_poly.type
_entity_poly.pdbx_seq_one_letter_code
_entity_poly.pdbx_strand_id
1 'polypeptide(L)'
;SRIHLSREAPEAFYIALKHGVEGIGEILRRSIAAALSRSPNYERLNLLLEKTTRKLDGIISLFTCLDTEFSYMIWITKSHKSSRSLEVGHTESEINMKAKLSWATLQALLHSERAVYRHNGYIWLVELLLSEISEEGNKNIWLNVKSFQQHMGTAGSQDSSFSSVPLPICILCGLLKSKHNSIRWGFLFVLEKLLMRCKLLLDENGLQHLNGVEASCHDNSDSRLEKANAVVDIMSSALALVVQITETDRINILKMCDILFSQLCLRLLPTNSMPTDNMKSNTGIGNTDVNILKHEKTAWNNGLLEDTDTVSGLEQAPLFYETASMAALLLRGCAVVPIQLIARVPVSLFYWPLFQLAAAATDDIALGVAVGSKGRGNLAGAASDIRAALLLLLIGKCTSDSAAFLGVGGEAFFRELLDDTDSRVAYYSSAFLLKRMMTEEPDKYQHMLQSLIVKAQQSNNEKLLENPYLQMCGIIQLSNDLGNPL
;
A
#
# COMPACT_ATOMS: atom_id res chain seq x y z
N SER A 1 2.82 -9.41 16.91
CA SER A 1 3.38 -10.79 16.96
C SER A 1 4.86 -10.75 17.36
N ARG A 2 5.46 -11.84 17.86
CA ARG A 2 6.92 -11.89 18.09
C ARG A 2 7.65 -12.06 16.76
N ILE A 3 8.64 -11.21 16.48
CA ILE A 3 9.43 -11.27 15.24
C ILE A 3 10.37 -12.47 15.30
N HIS A 4 10.13 -13.49 14.47
CA HIS A 4 11.07 -14.59 14.27
C HIS A 4 12.05 -14.22 13.14
N LEU A 5 13.14 -13.53 13.49
CA LEU A 5 14.22 -13.20 12.55
C LEU A 5 14.98 -14.48 12.14
N SER A 6 14.62 -15.09 11.00
CA SER A 6 15.45 -16.13 10.35
C SER A 6 15.49 -16.08 8.81
N ARG A 7 14.57 -15.39 8.12
CA ARG A 7 14.68 -15.07 6.68
C ARG A 7 14.27 -13.63 6.32
N GLU A 8 13.22 -13.08 6.92
CA GLU A 8 12.78 -11.67 6.69
C GLU A 8 13.58 -10.62 7.50
N ALA A 9 14.73 -11.01 8.06
CA ALA A 9 15.45 -10.23 9.06
C ALA A 9 15.85 -8.80 8.60
N PRO A 10 16.36 -8.56 7.37
CA PRO A 10 16.76 -7.22 6.96
C PRO A 10 15.58 -6.27 6.73
N GLU A 11 14.50 -6.77 6.12
CA GLU A 11 13.34 -5.95 5.77
C GLU A 11 12.47 -5.61 6.97
N ALA A 12 12.22 -6.58 7.86
CA ALA A 12 11.51 -6.33 9.12
C ALA A 12 12.28 -5.34 10.01
N PHE A 13 13.62 -5.42 10.01
CA PHE A 13 14.50 -4.47 10.68
C PHE A 13 14.46 -3.09 10.02
N TYR A 14 14.53 -2.99 8.68
CA TYR A 14 14.39 -1.72 7.95
C TYR A 14 13.04 -1.04 8.20
N ILE A 15 11.93 -1.78 8.20
CA ILE A 15 10.59 -1.27 8.53
C ILE A 15 10.57 -0.78 9.98
N ALA A 16 11.10 -1.56 10.93
CA ALA A 16 11.17 -1.16 12.32
C ALA A 16 11.99 0.14 12.51
N LEU A 17 13.14 0.26 11.84
CA LEU A 17 13.98 1.48 11.81
C LEU A 17 13.22 2.69 11.23
N LYS A 18 12.64 2.52 10.03
CA LYS A 18 11.89 3.56 9.31
C LYS A 18 10.73 4.12 10.13
N HIS A 19 10.07 3.26 10.92
CA HIS A 19 8.91 3.65 11.70
C HIS A 19 9.23 4.06 13.15
N GLY A 20 10.32 3.56 13.74
CA GLY A 20 10.79 3.95 15.07
C GLY A 20 10.32 3.06 16.20
N VAL A 21 10.37 1.74 16.00
CA VAL A 21 10.04 0.80 17.08
C VAL A 21 11.17 0.83 18.12
N GLU A 22 10.85 0.97 19.39
CA GLU A 22 11.87 1.01 20.45
C GLU A 22 12.47 -0.38 20.71
N GLY A 23 13.75 -0.42 21.10
CA GLY A 23 14.46 -1.65 21.46
C GLY A 23 14.88 -2.53 20.28
N ILE A 24 14.88 -2.00 19.04
CA ILE A 24 15.40 -2.68 17.85
C ILE A 24 16.85 -3.13 18.04
N GLY A 25 17.69 -2.26 18.60
CA GLY A 25 19.08 -2.57 18.90
C GLY A 25 19.21 -3.70 19.94
N GLU A 26 18.36 -3.74 20.95
CA GLU A 26 18.31 -4.84 21.92
C GLU A 26 17.83 -6.17 21.28
N ILE A 27 16.89 -6.14 20.33
CA ILE A 27 16.49 -7.31 19.54
C ILE A 27 17.67 -7.82 18.70
N LEU A 28 18.34 -6.92 17.97
CA LEU A 28 19.54 -7.23 17.18
C LEU A 28 20.66 -7.78 18.09
N ARG A 29 20.87 -7.20 19.27
CA ARG A 29 21.85 -7.65 20.26
C ARG A 29 21.59 -9.10 20.64
N ARG A 30 20.34 -9.46 20.98
CA ARG A 30 19.96 -10.84 21.34
C ARG A 30 20.23 -11.82 20.19
N SER A 31 19.82 -11.49 18.97
CA SER A 31 20.04 -12.32 17.79
C SER A 31 21.52 -12.56 17.51
N ILE A 32 22.34 -11.51 17.54
CA ILE A 32 23.79 -11.61 17.26
C ILE A 32 24.53 -12.27 18.45
N ALA A 33 24.18 -11.96 19.70
CA ALA A 33 24.77 -12.60 20.87
C ALA A 33 24.49 -14.11 20.91
N ALA A 34 23.29 -14.55 20.53
CA ALA A 34 22.97 -15.97 20.40
C ALA A 34 23.88 -16.68 19.38
N ALA A 35 24.14 -16.06 18.22
CA ALA A 35 25.07 -16.59 17.21
C ALA A 35 26.54 -16.55 17.68
N LEU A 36 26.96 -15.49 18.38
CA LEU A 36 28.32 -15.32 18.89
C LEU A 36 28.63 -16.13 20.17
N SER A 37 27.63 -16.78 20.77
CA SER A 37 27.75 -17.55 22.03
C SER A 37 28.85 -18.62 22.04
N ARG A 38 29.28 -19.10 20.86
CA ARG A 38 30.37 -20.09 20.69
C ARG A 38 31.75 -19.46 20.48
N SER A 39 31.87 -18.14 20.49
CA SER A 39 33.13 -17.42 20.26
C SER A 39 33.98 -17.33 21.54
N PRO A 40 35.30 -17.61 21.49
CA PRO A 40 36.19 -17.43 22.65
C PRO A 40 36.33 -15.96 23.09
N ASN A 41 35.90 -15.00 22.26
CA ASN A 41 35.87 -13.57 22.59
C ASN A 41 34.45 -13.05 22.93
N TYR A 42 33.50 -13.94 23.25
CA TYR A 42 32.08 -13.61 23.40
C TYR A 42 31.81 -12.39 24.30
N GLU A 43 32.39 -12.31 25.51
CA GLU A 43 32.14 -11.21 26.45
C GLU A 43 32.55 -9.84 25.88
N ARG A 44 33.76 -9.76 25.31
CA ARG A 44 34.28 -8.53 24.69
C ARG A 44 33.48 -8.12 23.47
N LEU A 45 33.02 -9.10 22.67
CA LEU A 45 32.18 -8.86 21.50
C LEU A 45 30.77 -8.42 21.90
N ASN A 46 30.17 -9.03 22.92
CA ASN A 46 28.85 -8.68 23.46
C ASN A 46 28.85 -7.28 24.10
N LEU A 47 29.92 -6.89 24.82
CA LEU A 47 30.07 -5.53 25.35
C LEU A 47 30.20 -4.47 24.24
N LEU A 48 30.93 -4.77 23.16
CA LEU A 48 31.02 -3.90 21.99
C LEU A 48 29.67 -3.80 21.26
N LEU A 49 29.01 -4.94 21.06
CA LEU A 49 27.67 -5.04 20.46
C LEU A 49 26.64 -4.25 21.26
N GLU A 50 26.61 -4.39 22.58
CA GLU A 50 25.73 -3.60 23.45
C GLU A 50 26.01 -2.09 23.34
N LYS A 51 27.29 -1.69 23.27
CA LYS A 51 27.66 -0.29 23.07
C LYS A 51 27.27 0.26 21.69
N THR A 52 27.27 -0.56 20.64
CA THR A 52 26.77 -0.15 19.31
C THR A 52 25.25 -0.16 19.23
N THR A 53 24.56 -1.13 19.84
CA THR A 53 23.10 -1.19 19.79
C THR A 53 22.43 -0.13 20.64
N ARG A 54 22.92 0.17 21.86
CA ARG A 54 22.43 1.34 22.63
C ARG A 54 22.63 2.66 21.88
N LYS A 55 23.71 2.79 21.09
CA LYS A 55 23.93 3.96 20.21
C LYS A 55 22.97 3.98 19.03
N LEU A 56 22.66 2.83 18.45
CA LEU A 56 21.68 2.71 17.37
C LEU A 56 20.28 3.08 17.87
N ASP A 57 19.82 2.51 18.99
CA ASP A 57 18.54 2.86 19.63
C ASP A 57 18.44 4.36 19.95
N GLY A 58 19.51 4.96 20.48
CA GLY A 58 19.59 6.41 20.73
C GLY A 58 19.64 7.29 19.48
N ILE A 59 20.05 6.77 18.33
CA ILE A 59 19.96 7.49 17.04
C ILE A 59 18.55 7.35 16.47
N ILE A 60 17.93 6.17 16.57
CA ILE A 60 16.55 5.93 16.13
C ILE A 60 15.60 6.88 16.88
N SER A 61 15.68 6.92 18.21
CA SER A 61 14.77 7.75 19.02
C SER A 61 14.86 9.24 18.68
N LEU A 62 16.05 9.78 18.39
CA LEU A 62 16.24 11.17 17.91
C LEU A 62 15.55 11.46 16.57
N PHE A 63 15.24 10.45 15.75
CA PHE A 63 14.53 10.59 14.48
C PHE A 63 13.07 10.11 14.52
N THR A 64 12.57 9.54 15.63
CA THR A 64 11.23 8.94 15.66
C THR A 64 10.41 9.27 16.89
N CYS A 65 11.05 9.67 17.99
CA CYS A 65 10.43 10.23 19.17
C CYS A 65 10.66 11.75 19.19
N LEU A 66 9.85 12.49 19.94
CA LEU A 66 10.12 13.88 20.24
C LEU A 66 11.17 14.00 21.34
N ASP A 67 11.88 15.13 21.35
CA ASP A 67 12.69 15.51 22.50
C ASP A 67 11.80 15.65 23.76
N THR A 68 12.33 15.26 24.91
CA THR A 68 11.67 15.36 26.20
C THR A 68 11.36 16.81 26.59
N GLU A 69 12.05 17.79 26.03
CA GLU A 69 11.70 19.22 26.13
C GLU A 69 10.25 19.51 25.67
N PHE A 70 9.71 18.74 24.72
CA PHE A 70 8.34 18.91 24.25
C PHE A 70 7.29 18.16 25.10
N SER A 71 7.67 17.29 26.04
CA SER A 71 6.72 16.41 26.75
C SER A 71 5.58 17.18 27.44
N TYR A 72 5.86 18.35 28.03
CA TYR A 72 4.82 19.20 28.62
C TYR A 72 3.87 19.81 27.56
N MET A 73 4.42 20.23 26.42
CA MET A 73 3.63 20.80 25.31
C MET A 73 2.74 19.73 24.64
N ILE A 74 3.25 18.50 24.52
CA ILE A 74 2.47 17.34 24.05
C ILE A 74 1.34 17.03 25.02
N TRP A 75 1.61 17.00 26.33
CA TRP A 75 0.58 16.75 27.34
C TRP A 75 -0.53 17.80 27.30
N ILE A 76 -0.19 19.10 27.34
CA ILE A 76 -1.21 20.16 27.37
C ILE A 76 -2.01 20.25 26.06
N THR A 77 -1.42 19.91 24.91
CA THR A 77 -2.15 19.82 23.63
C THR A 77 -3.02 18.55 23.53
N LYS A 78 -2.60 17.43 24.12
CA LYS A 78 -3.47 16.24 24.31
C LYS A 78 -4.65 16.52 25.25
N SER A 79 -4.56 17.47 26.18
CA SER A 79 -5.69 17.91 27.01
C SER A 79 -6.62 18.94 26.35
N HIS A 80 -6.08 19.88 25.54
CA HIS A 80 -6.83 21.01 24.99
C HIS A 80 -7.09 20.86 23.48
N LYS A 81 -7.81 19.80 23.11
CA LYS A 81 -8.00 19.31 21.74
C LYS A 81 -9.01 20.09 20.87
N SER A 82 -9.83 20.96 21.44
CA SER A 82 -10.93 21.65 20.72
C SER A 82 -10.80 23.18 20.77
N SER A 83 -11.31 23.91 19.77
CA SER A 83 -11.32 25.38 19.81
C SER A 83 -12.10 25.91 21.03
N ARG A 84 -13.20 25.25 21.38
CA ARG A 84 -14.04 25.60 22.54
C ARG A 84 -13.27 25.50 23.86
N SER A 85 -12.39 24.50 24.02
CA SER A 85 -11.49 24.40 25.18
C SER A 85 -10.38 25.48 25.23
N LEU A 86 -10.23 26.30 24.19
CA LEU A 86 -9.37 27.49 24.16
C LEU A 86 -10.17 28.79 24.37
N GLU A 87 -11.50 28.76 24.32
CA GLU A 87 -12.37 29.95 24.30
C GLU A 87 -13.09 30.23 25.62
N VAL A 88 -13.24 29.25 26.51
CA VAL A 88 -14.01 29.38 27.76
C VAL A 88 -13.15 29.91 28.92
N GLY A 89 -13.69 30.86 29.69
CA GLY A 89 -13.30 31.15 31.07
C GLY A 89 -12.33 32.31 31.29
N HIS A 90 -12.81 33.41 31.88
CA HIS A 90 -11.97 34.55 32.31
C HIS A 90 -11.05 34.26 33.52
N THR A 91 -11.08 33.04 34.08
CA THR A 91 -10.36 32.65 35.31
C THR A 91 -9.28 31.59 35.11
N GLU A 92 -9.14 30.97 33.94
CA GLU A 92 -8.14 29.91 33.66
C GLU A 92 -7.00 30.38 32.72
N SER A 93 -6.62 31.66 32.87
CA SER A 93 -5.72 32.39 31.97
C SER A 93 -4.43 31.64 31.61
N GLU A 94 -3.67 31.17 32.60
CA GLU A 94 -2.30 30.68 32.39
C GLU A 94 -2.24 29.33 31.64
N ILE A 95 -3.13 28.38 31.96
CA ILE A 95 -3.17 27.08 31.31
C ILE A 95 -3.65 27.24 29.86
N ASN A 96 -4.69 28.04 29.64
CA ASN A 96 -5.21 28.37 28.30
C ASN A 96 -4.14 29.09 27.45
N MET A 97 -3.37 30.03 28.04
CA MET A 97 -2.21 30.65 27.38
C MET A 97 -1.12 29.64 27.01
N LYS A 98 -0.75 28.71 27.91
CA LYS A 98 0.24 27.65 27.63
C LYS A 98 -0.24 26.67 26.56
N ALA A 99 -1.54 26.35 26.53
CA ALA A 99 -2.15 25.54 25.47
C ALA A 99 -2.07 26.27 24.11
N LYS A 100 -2.49 27.55 24.06
CA LYS A 100 -2.39 28.41 22.86
C LYS A 100 -0.94 28.54 22.36
N LEU A 101 0.01 28.76 23.26
CA LEU A 101 1.44 28.81 22.92
C LEU A 101 1.90 27.47 22.32
N SER A 102 1.55 26.34 22.95
CA SER A 102 1.94 25.01 22.47
C SER A 102 1.36 24.70 21.08
N TRP A 103 0.09 25.05 20.83
CA TRP A 103 -0.53 24.93 19.50
C TRP A 103 0.13 25.85 18.46
N ALA A 104 0.50 27.08 18.83
CA ALA A 104 1.23 27.99 17.96
C ALA A 104 2.66 27.49 17.66
N THR A 105 3.36 26.90 18.66
CA THR A 105 4.66 26.25 18.47
C THR A 105 4.55 25.07 17.51
N LEU A 106 3.53 24.21 17.64
CA LEU A 106 3.29 23.12 16.71
C LEU A 106 3.06 23.63 15.27
N GLN A 107 2.23 24.67 15.08
CA GLN A 107 2.04 25.29 13.77
C GLN A 107 3.34 25.87 13.19
N ALA A 108 4.14 26.56 14.01
CA ALA A 108 5.43 27.13 13.61
C ALA A 108 6.46 26.05 13.23
N LEU A 109 6.48 24.91 13.93
CA LEU A 109 7.29 23.74 13.57
C LEU A 109 6.85 23.17 12.21
N LEU A 110 5.56 22.87 12.06
CA LEU A 110 4.96 22.27 10.86
C LEU A 110 5.15 23.10 9.58
N HIS A 111 5.12 24.43 9.70
CA HIS A 111 5.32 25.37 8.59
C HIS A 111 6.77 25.89 8.47
N SER A 112 7.71 25.41 9.29
CA SER A 112 9.10 25.85 9.26
C SER A 112 9.79 25.56 7.93
N GLU A 113 10.69 26.43 7.48
CA GLU A 113 11.53 26.18 6.29
C GLU A 113 12.49 24.99 6.51
N ARG A 114 12.93 24.77 7.76
CA ARG A 114 13.89 23.71 8.11
C ARG A 114 13.19 22.37 8.25
N ALA A 115 13.60 21.40 7.43
CA ALA A 115 13.01 20.05 7.42
C ALA A 115 13.05 19.35 8.79
N VAL A 116 14.11 19.54 9.57
CA VAL A 116 14.25 18.98 10.93
C VAL A 116 13.18 19.51 11.90
N TYR A 117 12.81 20.78 11.79
CA TYR A 117 11.76 21.36 12.64
C TYR A 117 10.36 20.91 12.19
N ARG A 118 10.13 20.80 10.88
CA ARG A 118 8.90 20.18 10.36
C ARG A 118 8.75 18.73 10.82
N HIS A 119 9.83 17.96 10.79
CA HIS A 119 9.89 16.57 11.23
C HIS A 119 9.44 16.39 12.69
N ASN A 120 9.93 17.23 13.61
CA ASN A 120 9.45 17.24 15.00
C ASN A 120 7.95 17.60 15.08
N GLY A 121 7.51 18.63 14.34
CA GLY A 121 6.08 18.97 14.23
C GLY A 121 5.22 17.82 13.71
N TYR A 122 5.72 17.03 12.75
CA TYR A 122 5.03 15.85 12.23
C TYR A 122 4.91 14.74 13.27
N ILE A 123 5.96 14.44 14.04
CA ILE A 123 5.89 13.44 15.13
C ILE A 123 4.86 13.86 16.19
N TRP A 124 4.82 15.15 16.53
CA TRP A 124 3.86 15.69 17.51
C TRP A 124 2.43 15.58 16.99
N LEU A 125 2.21 15.90 15.71
CA LEU A 125 0.91 15.75 15.09
C LEU A 125 0.46 14.28 15.03
N VAL A 126 1.35 13.33 14.74
CA VAL A 126 1.06 11.88 14.82
C VAL A 126 0.64 11.47 16.23
N GLU A 127 1.37 11.89 17.25
CA GLU A 127 1.06 11.58 18.65
C GLU A 127 -0.28 12.18 19.13
N LEU A 128 -0.65 13.35 18.61
CA LEU A 128 -1.97 13.95 18.86
C LEU A 128 -3.08 13.17 18.13
N LEU A 129 -2.91 12.87 16.84
CA LEU A 129 -3.89 12.12 16.04
C LEU A 129 -4.11 10.70 16.59
N LEU A 130 -3.07 10.03 17.09
CA LEU A 130 -3.20 8.76 17.80
C LEU A 130 -4.07 8.89 19.06
N SER A 131 -3.92 9.99 19.80
CA SER A 131 -4.73 10.24 21.01
C SER A 131 -6.21 10.53 20.73
N GLU A 132 -6.60 10.80 19.47
CA GLU A 132 -8.02 10.84 19.05
C GLU A 132 -8.59 9.42 18.85
N ILE A 133 -7.73 8.47 18.46
CA ILE A 133 -8.12 7.09 18.16
C ILE A 133 -8.06 6.22 19.44
N SER A 134 -7.09 6.48 20.31
CA SER A 134 -6.76 5.69 21.51
C SER A 134 -7.40 6.19 22.82
N GLU A 135 -8.31 7.16 22.77
CA GLU A 135 -8.70 7.95 23.95
C GLU A 135 -9.33 7.09 25.07
N GLU A 136 -8.76 7.15 26.29
CA GLU A 136 -8.89 6.20 27.41
C GLU A 136 -10.30 6.10 28.07
N GLY A 137 -11.34 6.67 27.47
CA GLY A 137 -12.71 6.41 27.87
C GLY A 137 -13.20 5.03 27.40
N ASN A 138 -14.31 4.53 27.96
CA ASN A 138 -14.97 3.27 27.55
C ASN A 138 -15.59 3.29 26.12
N LYS A 139 -15.06 4.11 25.20
CA LYS A 139 -15.45 4.14 23.79
C LYS A 139 -14.72 3.02 23.04
N ASN A 140 -15.46 2.21 22.31
CA ASN A 140 -14.89 1.21 21.41
C ASN A 140 -14.01 1.89 20.34
N ILE A 141 -12.77 1.44 20.16
CA ILE A 141 -11.80 1.98 19.18
C ILE A 141 -12.39 2.02 17.76
N TRP A 142 -13.23 1.05 17.37
CA TRP A 142 -13.90 1.06 16.06
C TRP A 142 -14.86 2.26 15.87
N LEU A 143 -15.41 2.83 16.95
CA LEU A 143 -16.20 4.06 16.92
C LEU A 143 -15.29 5.29 16.83
N ASN A 144 -14.16 5.31 17.54
CA ASN A 144 -13.17 6.39 17.44
C ASN A 144 -12.61 6.49 16.01
N VAL A 145 -12.31 5.36 15.37
CA VAL A 145 -11.89 5.28 13.96
C VAL A 145 -12.95 5.84 13.01
N LYS A 146 -14.23 5.49 13.19
CA LYS A 146 -15.34 6.03 12.37
C LYS A 146 -15.54 7.54 12.59
N SER A 147 -15.44 8.00 13.83
CA SER A 147 -15.51 9.43 14.16
C SER A 147 -14.34 10.21 13.54
N PHE A 148 -13.11 9.67 13.60
CA PHE A 148 -11.93 10.23 12.96
C PHE A 148 -12.12 10.38 11.44
N GLN A 149 -12.67 9.37 10.76
CA GLN A 149 -12.97 9.41 9.33
C GLN A 149 -14.01 10.49 8.98
N GLN A 150 -15.10 10.58 9.76
CA GLN A 150 -16.12 11.62 9.60
C GLN A 150 -15.53 13.02 9.78
N HIS A 151 -14.81 13.25 10.88
CA HIS A 151 -14.11 14.50 11.19
C HIS A 151 -13.11 14.92 10.11
N MET A 152 -12.34 13.96 9.57
CA MET A 152 -11.38 14.20 8.48
C MET A 152 -12.08 14.56 7.17
N GLY A 153 -13.20 13.93 6.85
CA GLY A 153 -14.05 14.34 5.71
C GLY A 153 -14.61 15.75 5.89
N THR A 154 -15.09 16.10 7.10
CA THR A 154 -15.59 17.43 7.43
C THR A 154 -14.50 18.51 7.27
N ALA A 155 -13.37 18.40 7.97
CA ALA A 155 -12.30 19.40 7.89
C ALA A 155 -11.52 19.39 6.56
N GLY A 156 -11.60 18.28 5.80
CA GLY A 156 -11.13 18.20 4.42
C GLY A 156 -11.93 19.11 3.48
N SER A 157 -13.26 19.14 3.60
CA SER A 157 -14.14 20.07 2.89
C SER A 157 -13.76 21.54 3.17
N GLN A 158 -14.09 22.47 2.26
CA GLN A 158 -13.64 23.86 2.39
C GLN A 158 -14.51 24.72 3.32
N ASP A 159 -15.74 24.29 3.61
CA ASP A 159 -16.80 25.18 4.11
C ASP A 159 -17.24 24.92 5.56
N SER A 160 -16.68 23.90 6.23
CA SER A 160 -17.08 23.54 7.60
C SER A 160 -16.52 24.49 8.66
N SER A 161 -17.36 24.98 9.58
CA SER A 161 -16.88 25.72 10.75
C SER A 161 -16.16 24.77 11.72
N PHE A 162 -14.88 25.04 12.00
CA PHE A 162 -13.96 24.17 12.76
C PHE A 162 -14.33 23.90 14.24
N SER A 163 -15.51 24.32 14.72
CA SER A 163 -15.88 24.29 16.14
C SER A 163 -16.25 22.91 16.70
N SER A 164 -16.41 21.89 15.83
CA SER A 164 -16.80 20.52 16.18
C SER A 164 -15.71 19.48 15.88
N VAL A 165 -14.73 19.79 15.05
CA VAL A 165 -13.66 18.86 14.66
C VAL A 165 -12.43 19.05 15.57
N PRO A 166 -11.82 17.96 16.09
CA PRO A 166 -10.59 18.05 16.86
C PRO A 166 -9.46 18.78 16.11
N LEU A 167 -8.77 19.67 16.82
CA LEU A 167 -7.70 20.51 16.29
C LEU A 167 -6.53 19.73 15.63
N PRO A 168 -6.13 18.51 16.08
CA PRO A 168 -5.18 17.67 15.34
C PRO A 168 -5.63 17.37 13.90
N ILE A 169 -6.92 17.08 13.70
CA ILE A 169 -7.48 16.73 12.38
C ILE A 169 -7.58 17.99 11.51
N CYS A 170 -7.99 19.12 12.10
CA CYS A 170 -7.98 20.43 11.43
C CYS A 170 -6.58 20.82 10.94
N ILE A 171 -5.55 20.63 11.77
CA ILE A 171 -4.15 20.92 11.42
C ILE A 171 -3.64 19.96 10.33
N LEU A 172 -3.97 18.67 10.41
CA LEU A 172 -3.63 17.69 9.36
C LEU A 172 -4.20 18.11 8.00
N CYS A 173 -5.51 18.40 7.92
CA CYS A 173 -6.13 18.90 6.69
C CYS A 173 -5.57 20.27 6.26
N GLY A 174 -5.14 21.11 7.21
CA GLY A 174 -4.43 22.36 6.96
C GLY A 174 -3.08 22.21 6.24
N LEU A 175 -2.31 21.17 6.55
CA LEU A 175 -1.06 20.85 5.82
C LEU A 175 -1.34 20.61 4.34
N LEU A 176 -2.40 19.85 4.04
CA LEU A 176 -2.81 19.52 2.67
C LEU A 176 -3.36 20.74 1.91
N LYS A 177 -4.02 21.67 2.60
CA LYS A 177 -4.49 22.94 2.02
C LYS A 177 -3.37 23.98 1.81
N SER A 178 -2.11 23.65 2.12
CA SER A 178 -0.96 24.55 1.93
C SER A 178 -0.58 24.76 0.46
N LYS A 179 -0.23 25.99 0.09
CA LYS A 179 0.30 26.32 -1.24
C LYS A 179 1.65 25.65 -1.55
N HIS A 180 2.42 25.29 -0.52
CA HIS A 180 3.76 24.72 -0.69
C HIS A 180 3.74 23.19 -0.72
N ASN A 181 4.20 22.59 -1.83
CA ASN A 181 4.24 21.15 -2.04
C ASN A 181 4.99 20.41 -0.92
N SER A 182 6.05 21.02 -0.39
CA SER A 182 6.88 20.53 0.73
C SER A 182 6.18 20.55 2.10
N ILE A 183 5.08 21.29 2.24
CA ILE A 183 4.20 21.26 3.42
C ILE A 183 3.07 20.24 3.21
N ARG A 184 2.52 20.14 1.99
CA ARG A 184 1.57 19.08 1.61
C ARG A 184 2.18 17.68 1.73
N TRP A 185 3.48 17.52 1.46
CA TRP A 185 4.24 16.29 1.75
C TRP A 185 4.13 15.87 3.22
N GLY A 186 4.05 16.83 4.14
CA GLY A 186 3.85 16.61 5.57
C GLY A 186 2.56 15.88 5.92
N PHE A 187 1.47 16.12 5.19
CA PHE A 187 0.22 15.36 5.33
C PHE A 187 0.46 13.87 5.04
N LEU A 188 1.18 13.55 3.96
CA LEU A 188 1.47 12.17 3.56
C LEU A 188 2.43 11.47 4.53
N PHE A 189 3.46 12.18 5.03
CA PHE A 189 4.36 11.64 6.05
C PHE A 189 3.64 11.35 7.38
N VAL A 190 2.81 12.28 7.86
CA VAL A 190 2.00 12.10 9.07
C VAL A 190 1.01 10.95 8.89
N LEU A 191 0.37 10.84 7.72
CA LEU A 191 -0.52 9.72 7.39
C LEU A 191 0.20 8.37 7.40
N GLU A 192 1.37 8.25 6.75
CA GLU A 192 2.16 7.02 6.75
C GLU A 192 2.53 6.55 8.17
N LYS A 193 3.02 7.49 9.00
CA LYS A 193 3.38 7.22 10.40
C LYS A 193 2.14 6.86 11.23
N LEU A 194 1.01 7.57 11.05
CA LEU A 194 -0.26 7.29 11.71
C LEU A 194 -0.76 5.88 11.37
N LEU A 195 -0.83 5.50 10.10
CA LEU A 195 -1.31 4.18 9.66
C LEU A 195 -0.49 3.03 10.27
N MET A 196 0.84 3.19 10.35
CA MET A 196 1.72 2.20 10.97
C MET A 196 1.56 2.12 12.50
N ARG A 197 1.35 3.26 13.18
CA ARG A 197 1.06 3.27 14.63
C ARG A 197 -0.36 2.72 14.93
N CYS A 198 -1.34 2.96 14.05
CA CYS A 198 -2.67 2.35 14.12
C CYS A 198 -2.62 0.81 13.96
N LYS A 199 -1.79 0.28 13.05
CA LYS A 199 -1.56 -1.18 12.93
C LYS A 199 -1.08 -1.77 14.27
N LEU A 200 -0.08 -1.17 14.91
CA LEU A 200 0.44 -1.61 16.20
C LEU A 200 -0.63 -1.55 17.30
N LEU A 201 -1.34 -0.42 17.43
CA LEU A 201 -2.39 -0.22 18.42
C LEU A 201 -3.54 -1.24 18.27
N LEU A 202 -3.97 -1.52 17.04
CA LEU A 202 -5.02 -2.50 16.77
C LEU A 202 -4.57 -3.93 17.07
N ASP A 203 -3.28 -4.25 16.92
CA ASP A 203 -2.72 -5.54 17.32
C ASP A 203 -2.59 -5.69 18.83
N GLU A 204 -2.12 -4.66 19.54
CA GLU A 204 -1.98 -4.65 21.00
C GLU A 204 -3.33 -4.83 21.72
N ASN A 205 -4.38 -4.14 21.27
CA ASN A 205 -5.73 -4.30 21.84
C ASN A 205 -6.30 -5.72 21.63
N GLY A 206 -5.93 -6.38 20.53
CA GLY A 206 -6.27 -7.79 20.31
C GLY A 206 -5.60 -8.74 21.30
N LEU A 207 -4.43 -8.39 21.84
CA LEU A 207 -3.72 -9.20 22.84
C LEU A 207 -4.34 -9.04 24.24
N GLN A 208 -4.88 -7.87 24.58
CA GLN A 208 -5.58 -7.66 25.85
C GLN A 208 -6.85 -8.51 25.94
N HIS A 209 -7.62 -8.58 24.85
CA HIS A 209 -8.88 -9.33 24.80
C HIS A 209 -8.70 -10.86 24.85
N LEU A 210 -7.50 -11.37 24.52
CA LEU A 210 -7.14 -12.78 24.60
C LEU A 210 -6.79 -13.26 26.03
N ASN A 211 -6.53 -12.36 26.97
CA ASN A 211 -6.21 -12.71 28.36
C ASN A 211 -7.46 -12.92 29.24
N GLY A 212 -8.67 -12.80 28.68
CA GLY A 212 -9.92 -12.79 29.46
C GLY A 212 -10.87 -13.99 29.29
N VAL A 213 -10.79 -14.73 28.18
CA VAL A 213 -11.72 -15.85 27.85
C VAL A 213 -10.98 -16.96 27.11
N GLU A 214 -11.39 -18.22 27.31
CA GLU A 214 -10.81 -19.39 26.67
C GLU A 214 -10.89 -19.32 25.13
N ALA A 215 -9.81 -19.72 24.45
CA ALA A 215 -9.60 -19.42 23.04
C ALA A 215 -10.37 -20.37 22.09
N SER A 216 -11.48 -19.88 21.54
CA SER A 216 -12.03 -20.36 20.27
C SER A 216 -10.99 -20.20 19.15
N CYS A 217 -10.73 -21.26 18.38
CA CYS A 217 -9.81 -21.20 17.24
C CYS A 217 -10.40 -20.55 15.98
N HIS A 218 -11.70 -20.24 15.94
CA HIS A 218 -12.38 -19.83 14.70
C HIS A 218 -12.47 -18.31 14.47
N ASP A 219 -12.48 -17.48 15.52
CA ASP A 219 -12.73 -16.03 15.41
C ASP A 219 -11.52 -15.19 14.92
N ASN A 220 -10.37 -15.84 14.69
CA ASN A 220 -9.09 -15.16 14.48
C ASN A 220 -8.87 -14.65 13.04
N SER A 221 -9.65 -15.11 12.05
CA SER A 221 -9.61 -14.58 10.67
C SER A 221 -10.24 -13.19 10.59
N ASP A 222 -11.44 -13.07 11.14
CA ASP A 222 -12.33 -11.95 10.86
C ASP A 222 -11.86 -10.71 11.62
N SER A 223 -11.42 -10.88 12.87
CA SER A 223 -10.74 -9.84 13.64
C SER A 223 -9.50 -9.26 12.92
N ARG A 224 -8.75 -10.06 12.15
CA ARG A 224 -7.60 -9.53 11.36
C ARG A 224 -8.07 -8.73 10.15
N LEU A 225 -9.11 -9.22 9.47
CA LEU A 225 -9.70 -8.51 8.33
C LEU A 225 -10.33 -7.18 8.77
N GLU A 226 -11.01 -7.12 9.91
CA GLU A 226 -11.53 -5.88 10.50
C GLU A 226 -10.41 -4.86 10.78
N LYS A 227 -9.28 -5.29 11.34
CA LYS A 227 -8.13 -4.39 11.60
C LYS A 227 -7.54 -3.84 10.30
N ALA A 228 -7.37 -4.70 9.30
CA ALA A 228 -6.93 -4.27 7.98
C ALA A 228 -7.93 -3.29 7.34
N ASN A 229 -9.24 -3.57 7.46
CA ASN A 229 -10.31 -2.70 6.97
C ASN A 229 -10.25 -1.30 7.62
N ALA A 230 -10.10 -1.18 8.94
CA ALA A 230 -9.99 0.13 9.60
C ALA A 230 -8.77 0.94 9.13
N VAL A 231 -7.62 0.30 8.94
CA VAL A 231 -6.41 0.95 8.43
C VAL A 231 -6.61 1.38 6.96
N VAL A 232 -7.22 0.53 6.13
CA VAL A 232 -7.58 0.85 4.74
C VAL A 232 -8.63 1.96 4.65
N ASP A 233 -9.59 2.03 5.58
CA ASP A 233 -10.60 3.09 5.63
C ASP A 233 -9.98 4.43 6.03
N ILE A 234 -9.14 4.48 7.07
CA ILE A 234 -8.38 5.70 7.47
C ILE A 234 -7.54 6.19 6.29
N MET A 235 -6.79 5.28 5.66
CA MET A 235 -5.99 5.57 4.46
C MET A 235 -6.88 6.13 3.34
N SER A 236 -8.00 5.47 3.04
CA SER A 236 -8.86 5.83 1.91
C SER A 236 -9.52 7.19 2.11
N SER A 237 -10.06 7.46 3.30
CA SER A 237 -10.62 8.77 3.65
C SER A 237 -9.56 9.88 3.61
N ALA A 238 -8.31 9.62 4.01
CA ALA A 238 -7.24 10.60 3.97
C ALA A 238 -6.73 10.86 2.54
N LEU A 239 -6.43 9.81 1.76
CA LEU A 239 -5.94 9.94 0.39
C LEU A 239 -7.01 10.47 -0.57
N ALA A 240 -8.30 10.29 -0.27
CA ALA A 240 -9.38 10.94 -1.03
C ALA A 240 -9.28 12.47 -0.98
N LEU A 241 -8.79 13.07 0.12
CA LEU A 241 -8.57 14.52 0.20
C LEU A 241 -7.47 14.99 -0.77
N VAL A 242 -6.45 14.16 -1.01
CA VAL A 242 -5.35 14.46 -1.95
C VAL A 242 -5.85 14.52 -3.40
N VAL A 243 -6.82 13.66 -3.74
CA VAL A 243 -7.54 13.73 -5.03
C VAL A 243 -8.45 14.96 -5.09
N GLN A 244 -9.18 15.27 -4.00
CA GLN A 244 -10.10 16.42 -3.96
C GLN A 244 -9.41 17.77 -4.09
N ILE A 245 -8.21 17.95 -3.53
CA ILE A 245 -7.41 19.18 -3.72
C ILE A 245 -6.68 19.22 -5.08
N THR A 246 -6.82 18.18 -5.90
CA THR A 246 -6.11 18.01 -7.18
C THR A 246 -4.60 18.27 -7.05
N GLU A 247 -3.92 17.50 -6.19
CA GLU A 247 -2.46 17.58 -6.07
C GLU A 247 -1.78 17.38 -7.44
N THR A 248 -0.80 18.21 -7.75
CA THR A 248 -0.04 18.16 -9.02
C THR A 248 1.44 17.83 -8.80
N ASP A 249 1.91 17.83 -7.56
CA ASP A 249 3.29 17.45 -7.24
C ASP A 249 3.51 15.94 -7.41
N ARG A 250 4.36 15.56 -8.39
CA ARG A 250 4.66 14.17 -8.71
C ARG A 250 5.27 13.39 -7.53
N ILE A 251 6.02 14.03 -6.63
CA ILE A 251 6.61 13.36 -5.46
C ILE A 251 5.51 13.05 -4.44
N ASN A 252 4.57 13.97 -4.23
CA ASN A 252 3.40 13.73 -3.38
C ASN A 252 2.49 12.64 -3.96
N ILE A 253 2.26 12.62 -5.27
CA ILE A 253 1.45 11.58 -5.95
C ILE A 253 2.14 10.20 -5.87
N LEU A 254 3.45 10.13 -6.10
CA LEU A 254 4.22 8.89 -5.92
C LEU A 254 4.20 8.42 -4.46
N LYS A 255 4.26 9.34 -3.48
CA LYS A 255 4.18 8.99 -2.06
C LYS A 255 2.78 8.52 -1.63
N MET A 256 1.72 9.10 -2.21
CA MET A 256 0.35 8.59 -2.09
C MET A 256 0.25 7.15 -2.60
N CYS A 257 0.86 6.84 -3.75
CA CYS A 257 0.89 5.47 -4.29
C CYS A 257 1.69 4.49 -3.41
N ASP A 258 2.85 4.91 -2.89
CA ASP A 258 3.67 4.13 -1.94
C ASP A 258 2.88 3.77 -0.67
N ILE A 259 2.14 4.73 -0.09
CA ILE A 259 1.25 4.49 1.05
C ILE A 259 0.16 3.48 0.69
N LEU A 260 -0.50 3.67 -0.47
CA LEU A 260 -1.59 2.83 -0.97
C LEU A 260 -1.16 1.36 -1.13
N PHE A 261 -0.08 1.10 -1.88
CA PHE A 261 0.45 -0.25 -2.03
C PHE A 261 0.96 -0.83 -0.69
N SER A 262 1.50 -0.01 0.21
CA SER A 262 1.97 -0.46 1.54
C SER A 262 0.85 -0.82 2.53
N GLN A 263 -0.42 -0.50 2.24
CA GLN A 263 -1.56 -1.01 3.01
C GLN A 263 -2.28 -2.18 2.33
N LEU A 264 -2.27 -2.23 0.99
CA LEU A 264 -3.02 -3.22 0.21
C LEU A 264 -2.21 -4.48 -0.14
N CYS A 265 -0.92 -4.35 -0.46
CA CYS A 265 -0.10 -5.45 -0.94
C CYS A 265 0.50 -6.27 0.21
N LEU A 266 0.33 -7.60 0.12
CA LEU A 266 1.01 -8.59 0.93
C LEU A 266 2.09 -9.26 0.08
N ARG A 267 3.34 -9.30 0.54
CA ARG A 267 4.42 -9.98 -0.17
C ARG A 267 4.24 -11.50 -0.09
N LEU A 268 4.52 -12.21 -1.19
CA LEU A 268 4.59 -13.67 -1.21
C LEU A 268 6.04 -14.11 -1.01
N LEU A 269 6.31 -14.90 0.03
CA LEU A 269 7.61 -15.51 0.24
C LEU A 269 7.80 -16.68 -0.76
N PRO A 270 8.90 -16.71 -1.56
CA PRO A 270 9.16 -17.83 -2.46
C PRO A 270 9.44 -19.11 -1.67
N THR A 271 8.65 -20.15 -1.89
CA THR A 271 8.66 -21.43 -1.17
C THR A 271 9.80 -22.37 -1.58
N ASN A 272 11.02 -21.84 -1.71
CA ASN A 272 12.22 -22.64 -1.94
C ASN A 272 12.67 -23.34 -0.65
N SER A 273 12.57 -24.68 -0.70
CA SER A 273 12.99 -25.69 0.27
C SER A 273 12.56 -25.48 1.72
N MET A 274 11.45 -26.15 2.09
CA MET A 274 11.32 -26.70 3.45
C MET A 274 12.38 -27.81 3.62
N PRO A 275 13.14 -27.85 4.73
CA PRO A 275 13.91 -29.04 5.08
C PRO A 275 12.95 -30.16 5.46
N THR A 276 12.90 -31.24 4.68
CA THR A 276 12.20 -32.47 5.06
C THR A 276 13.05 -33.23 6.09
N ASP A 277 12.95 -32.81 7.35
CA ASP A 277 13.60 -33.52 8.45
C ASP A 277 12.70 -34.62 9.03
N ASN A 278 13.32 -35.69 9.53
CA ASN A 278 12.65 -36.99 9.68
C ASN A 278 11.94 -37.15 11.03
N MET A 279 10.63 -37.46 11.02
CA MET A 279 9.94 -38.03 12.17
C MET A 279 9.00 -39.16 11.70
N LYS A 280 9.38 -40.42 11.98
CA LYS A 280 8.54 -41.58 11.72
C LYS A 280 7.65 -41.88 12.93
N SER A 281 6.33 -41.84 12.76
CA SER A 281 5.38 -42.49 13.67
C SER A 281 4.22 -43.04 12.85
N ASN A 282 3.92 -44.33 13.05
CA ASN A 282 2.93 -45.07 12.27
C ASN A 282 1.59 -45.16 13.01
N THR A 283 0.53 -45.64 12.34
CA THR A 283 -0.86 -45.80 12.83
C THR A 283 -1.64 -44.50 13.11
N GLY A 284 -2.93 -44.37 12.74
CA GLY A 284 -3.72 -45.23 11.84
C GLY A 284 -5.24 -45.08 12.01
N ILE A 285 -5.96 -44.88 10.89
CA ILE A 285 -7.44 -44.83 10.77
C ILE A 285 -8.07 -43.55 11.39
N GLY A 286 -9.01 -42.84 10.75
CA GLY A 286 -9.67 -43.09 9.45
C GLY A 286 -10.32 -41.82 8.86
N ASN A 287 -10.97 -41.99 7.70
CA ASN A 287 -11.40 -40.90 6.81
C ASN A 287 -12.69 -40.18 7.27
N THR A 288 -12.80 -38.90 6.91
CA THR A 288 -13.97 -38.35 6.20
C THR A 288 -13.52 -37.31 5.17
N ASP A 289 -14.20 -37.25 4.03
CA ASP A 289 -13.71 -36.62 2.80
C ASP A 289 -14.00 -35.12 2.68
N VAL A 290 -13.02 -34.38 2.17
CA VAL A 290 -13.24 -33.14 1.39
C VAL A 290 -12.31 -33.17 0.17
N ASN A 291 -12.81 -33.65 -0.97
CA ASN A 291 -12.13 -33.43 -2.26
C ASN A 291 -12.27 -31.94 -2.62
N ILE A 292 -11.19 -31.16 -2.67
CA ILE A 292 -10.17 -31.14 -3.72
C ILE A 292 -10.75 -30.72 -5.08
N LEU A 293 -10.57 -29.45 -5.42
CA LEU A 293 -10.46 -29.02 -6.82
C LEU A 293 -8.96 -28.86 -7.15
N LYS A 294 -8.36 -29.88 -7.75
CA LYS A 294 -7.00 -29.79 -8.32
C LYS A 294 -7.09 -28.89 -9.56
N HIS A 295 -6.41 -27.75 -9.56
CA HIS A 295 -6.07 -27.10 -10.83
C HIS A 295 -4.84 -27.79 -11.43
N GLU A 296 -4.95 -28.21 -12.69
CA GLU A 296 -3.95 -29.02 -13.36
C GLU A 296 -2.69 -28.22 -13.72
N LYS A 297 -1.53 -28.86 -13.59
CA LYS A 297 -0.29 -28.43 -14.23
C LYS A 297 -0.08 -29.27 -15.50
N THR A 298 -0.46 -28.73 -16.65
CA THR A 298 -0.30 -29.42 -17.95
C THR A 298 0.15 -28.42 -19.02
N ALA A 299 1.43 -28.53 -19.40
CA ALA A 299 2.13 -27.67 -20.37
C ALA A 299 2.23 -26.17 -19.94
N TRP A 300 3.17 -25.36 -20.42
CA TRP A 300 4.12 -25.56 -21.53
C TRP A 300 5.54 -25.88 -21.06
N ASN A 301 6.18 -26.80 -21.79
CA ASN A 301 7.63 -26.95 -21.89
C ASN A 301 7.91 -27.40 -23.34
N ASN A 302 9.15 -27.23 -23.81
CA ASN A 302 9.57 -27.24 -25.23
C ASN A 302 9.17 -25.93 -25.97
N GLY A 303 10.00 -25.35 -26.84
CA GLY A 303 11.36 -25.75 -27.23
C GLY A 303 12.49 -25.02 -26.47
N LEU A 304 13.63 -25.70 -26.35
CA LEU A 304 14.95 -25.22 -25.92
C LEU A 304 15.99 -26.02 -26.71
N LEU A 305 17.18 -25.45 -26.97
CA LEU A 305 18.18 -25.87 -27.98
C LEU A 305 17.71 -25.50 -29.40
N GLU A 306 18.55 -25.04 -30.34
CA GLU A 306 20.02 -24.90 -30.44
C GLU A 306 20.33 -23.46 -30.96
N ASP A 307 21.43 -22.74 -30.67
CA ASP A 307 22.58 -22.90 -29.74
C ASP A 307 23.11 -21.47 -29.35
N THR A 308 24.34 -21.11 -28.93
CA THR A 308 25.65 -21.80 -28.83
C THR A 308 26.51 -21.25 -27.65
N ASP A 309 27.34 -22.14 -27.09
CA ASP A 309 28.68 -21.96 -26.49
C ASP A 309 29.07 -20.80 -25.54
N THR A 310 29.23 -21.20 -24.26
CA THR A 310 30.31 -20.81 -23.30
C THR A 310 30.28 -19.38 -22.69
N VAL A 311 30.56 -19.11 -21.40
CA VAL A 311 31.37 -19.79 -20.36
C VAL A 311 30.75 -19.61 -18.94
N SER A 312 31.02 -20.56 -18.02
CA SER A 312 30.87 -20.50 -16.54
C SER A 312 29.52 -20.10 -15.93
N GLY A 313 28.83 -21.08 -15.34
CA GLY A 313 27.65 -20.83 -14.50
C GLY A 313 27.99 -20.39 -13.07
N LEU A 314 27.11 -19.55 -12.54
CA LEU A 314 26.79 -19.45 -11.11
C LEU A 314 25.27 -19.28 -11.02
N GLU A 315 24.57 -20.16 -10.30
CA GLU A 315 23.10 -20.14 -10.24
C GLU A 315 22.58 -18.95 -9.42
N GLN A 316 22.36 -17.81 -10.08
CA GLN A 316 21.85 -16.59 -9.44
C GLN A 316 20.33 -16.65 -9.18
N ALA A 317 19.94 -17.49 -8.23
CA ALA A 317 18.64 -17.35 -7.57
C ALA A 317 18.56 -15.96 -6.88
N PRO A 318 17.41 -15.25 -6.92
CA PRO A 318 17.50 -13.82 -7.19
C PRO A 318 17.68 -12.94 -5.94
N LEU A 319 18.79 -12.19 -5.91
CA LEU A 319 18.98 -10.99 -5.05
C LEU A 319 18.08 -9.80 -5.47
N PHE A 320 17.24 -9.96 -6.49
CA PHE A 320 16.41 -8.92 -7.10
C PHE A 320 15.09 -8.58 -6.35
N TYR A 321 14.91 -9.07 -5.13
CA TYR A 321 13.69 -8.86 -4.33
C TYR A 321 13.80 -7.71 -3.30
N GLU A 322 14.93 -7.56 -2.63
CA GLU A 322 15.09 -6.73 -1.41
C GLU A 322 14.92 -5.20 -1.63
N THR A 323 14.96 -4.74 -2.89
CA THR A 323 14.82 -3.31 -3.25
C THR A 323 13.64 -3.04 -4.18
N ALA A 324 12.84 -4.04 -4.52
CA ALA A 324 11.71 -3.88 -5.44
C ALA A 324 10.49 -3.22 -4.76
N SER A 325 9.90 -2.22 -5.43
CA SER A 325 8.67 -1.58 -4.96
C SER A 325 7.49 -2.55 -4.95
N MET A 326 6.47 -2.28 -4.12
CA MET A 326 5.28 -3.14 -4.04
C MET A 326 4.52 -3.22 -5.38
N ALA A 327 4.55 -2.17 -6.21
CA ALA A 327 4.01 -2.19 -7.56
C ALA A 327 4.78 -3.17 -8.47
N ALA A 328 6.12 -3.13 -8.45
CA ALA A 328 6.96 -4.04 -9.22
C ALA A 328 6.82 -5.50 -8.74
N LEU A 329 6.65 -5.72 -7.43
CA LEU A 329 6.39 -7.05 -6.86
C LEU A 329 5.01 -7.59 -7.25
N LEU A 330 3.97 -6.74 -7.27
CA LEU A 330 2.63 -7.11 -7.72
C LEU A 330 2.64 -7.53 -9.21
N LEU A 331 3.28 -6.73 -10.08
CA LEU A 331 3.43 -7.03 -11.51
C LEU A 331 4.23 -8.31 -11.78
N ARG A 332 5.13 -8.70 -10.86
CA ARG A 332 5.90 -9.96 -10.92
C ARG A 332 5.14 -11.17 -10.36
N GLY A 333 3.94 -10.98 -9.79
CA GLY A 333 3.21 -12.04 -9.07
C GLY A 333 3.84 -12.41 -7.72
N CYS A 334 4.71 -11.56 -7.18
CA CYS A 334 5.43 -11.75 -5.92
C CYS A 334 4.84 -10.91 -4.77
N ALA A 335 3.75 -10.19 -5.03
CA ALA A 335 2.83 -9.66 -4.04
C ALA A 335 1.40 -9.95 -4.49
N VAL A 336 0.49 -10.05 -3.52
CA VAL A 336 -0.96 -10.23 -3.73
C VAL A 336 -1.73 -9.15 -3.00
N VAL A 337 -2.94 -8.86 -3.46
CA VAL A 337 -3.88 -7.95 -2.78
C VAL A 337 -5.19 -8.69 -2.52
N PRO A 338 -5.64 -8.83 -1.26
CA PRO A 338 -6.95 -9.39 -0.97
C PRO A 338 -8.07 -8.53 -1.55
N ILE A 339 -8.99 -9.16 -2.29
CA ILE A 339 -10.11 -8.47 -2.95
C ILE A 339 -11.01 -7.73 -1.94
N GLN A 340 -11.09 -8.24 -0.71
CA GLN A 340 -11.81 -7.63 0.41
C GLN A 340 -11.28 -6.23 0.76
N LEU A 341 -9.97 -5.98 0.58
CA LEU A 341 -9.38 -4.65 0.81
C LEU A 341 -9.63 -3.73 -0.40
N ILE A 342 -9.48 -4.24 -1.63
CA ILE A 342 -9.78 -3.50 -2.87
C ILE A 342 -11.25 -3.02 -2.89
N ALA A 343 -12.17 -3.84 -2.40
CA ALA A 343 -13.59 -3.51 -2.31
C ALA A 343 -13.85 -2.22 -1.50
N ARG A 344 -13.04 -1.92 -0.48
CA ARG A 344 -13.19 -0.73 0.38
C ARG A 344 -12.56 0.54 -0.20
N VAL A 345 -11.58 0.40 -1.08
CA VAL A 345 -10.88 1.53 -1.69
C VAL A 345 -11.76 2.21 -2.76
N PRO A 346 -11.96 3.54 -2.72
CA PRO A 346 -12.64 4.29 -3.78
C PRO A 346 -11.90 4.20 -5.12
N VAL A 347 -12.63 4.06 -6.23
CA VAL A 347 -12.06 3.96 -7.59
C VAL A 347 -11.12 5.13 -7.95
N SER A 348 -11.39 6.32 -7.41
CA SER A 348 -10.57 7.52 -7.61
C SER A 348 -9.15 7.39 -7.06
N LEU A 349 -8.91 6.54 -6.06
CA LEU A 349 -7.54 6.25 -5.58
C LEU A 349 -6.75 5.34 -6.53
N PHE A 350 -7.38 4.79 -7.58
CA PHE A 350 -6.71 4.04 -8.64
C PHE A 350 -6.62 4.84 -9.95
N TYR A 351 -7.74 5.36 -10.48
CA TYR A 351 -7.72 6.03 -11.80
C TYR A 351 -7.06 7.41 -11.79
N TRP A 352 -7.25 8.21 -10.73
CA TRP A 352 -6.68 9.56 -10.68
C TRP A 352 -5.14 9.55 -10.67
N PRO A 353 -4.45 8.80 -9.78
CA PRO A 353 -2.99 8.76 -9.81
C PRO A 353 -2.44 8.05 -11.06
N LEU A 354 -3.21 7.16 -11.70
CA LEU A 354 -2.87 6.59 -13.00
C LEU A 354 -2.71 7.70 -14.04
N PHE A 355 -3.72 8.57 -14.22
CA PHE A 355 -3.66 9.65 -15.21
C PHE A 355 -2.59 10.70 -14.88
N GLN A 356 -2.46 11.13 -13.60
CA GLN A 356 -1.46 12.15 -13.23
C GLN A 356 -0.01 11.70 -13.52
N LEU A 357 0.25 10.40 -13.54
CA LEU A 357 1.57 9.83 -13.82
C LEU A 357 1.79 9.53 -15.33
N ALA A 358 0.81 9.76 -16.22
CA ALA A 358 0.92 9.43 -17.64
C ALA A 358 2.13 10.09 -18.31
N ALA A 359 2.30 11.41 -18.12
CA ALA A 359 3.46 12.18 -18.60
C ALA A 359 4.78 11.92 -17.83
N ALA A 360 4.89 10.75 -17.18
CA ALA A 360 6.10 10.19 -16.59
C ALA A 360 6.33 8.71 -16.98
N ALA A 361 5.41 8.09 -17.74
CA ALA A 361 5.57 6.76 -18.31
C ALA A 361 6.11 6.86 -19.74
N THR A 362 7.39 6.50 -19.92
CA THR A 362 8.06 6.46 -21.23
C THR A 362 8.46 5.02 -21.56
N ASP A 363 7.49 4.24 -22.01
CA ASP A 363 7.68 2.98 -22.74
C ASP A 363 7.06 3.21 -24.15
N ASP A 364 7.55 2.57 -25.22
CA ASP A 364 7.07 2.79 -26.60
C ASP A 364 6.15 1.64 -27.04
N ILE A 365 4.89 1.96 -27.37
CA ILE A 365 3.87 1.00 -27.81
C ILE A 365 4.33 0.24 -29.06
N ALA A 366 4.87 0.94 -30.06
CA ALA A 366 5.24 0.36 -31.35
C ALA A 366 6.38 -0.65 -31.18
N LEU A 367 7.37 -0.31 -30.35
CA LEU A 367 8.48 -1.21 -30.03
C LEU A 367 8.00 -2.43 -29.23
N GLY A 368 7.16 -2.22 -28.21
CA GLY A 368 6.64 -3.29 -27.34
C GLY A 368 5.83 -4.33 -28.11
N VAL A 369 4.94 -3.88 -29.00
CA VAL A 369 4.10 -4.73 -29.86
C VAL A 369 4.94 -5.45 -30.94
N ALA A 370 5.93 -4.78 -31.54
CA ALA A 370 6.76 -5.37 -32.59
C ALA A 370 7.52 -6.62 -32.10
N VAL A 371 8.17 -6.53 -30.93
CA VAL A 371 9.04 -7.59 -30.38
C VAL A 371 8.31 -8.63 -29.51
N GLY A 372 6.99 -8.51 -29.34
CA GLY A 372 6.21 -9.42 -28.47
C GLY A 372 6.57 -9.30 -26.98
N SER A 373 7.05 -8.14 -26.54
CA SER A 373 7.50 -7.92 -25.16
C SER A 373 6.33 -8.00 -24.18
N LYS A 374 6.48 -8.78 -23.10
CA LYS A 374 5.55 -8.77 -21.95
C LYS A 374 5.75 -7.55 -21.04
N GLY A 375 5.99 -6.37 -21.62
CA GLY A 375 6.01 -5.08 -20.92
C GLY A 375 6.98 -4.97 -19.74
N ARG A 376 8.21 -5.47 -19.85
CA ARG A 376 9.23 -5.22 -18.80
C ARG A 376 9.73 -3.77 -18.91
N GLY A 377 9.07 -2.87 -18.19
CA GLY A 377 9.44 -1.45 -18.10
C GLY A 377 10.87 -1.24 -17.65
N ASN A 378 11.47 -0.15 -18.12
CA ASN A 378 12.92 0.09 -18.07
C ASN A 378 13.56 0.18 -16.66
N LEU A 379 12.77 0.39 -15.59
CA LEU A 379 13.26 0.34 -14.22
C LEU A 379 12.17 -0.16 -13.25
N ALA A 380 12.53 -1.08 -12.36
CA ALA A 380 11.60 -1.65 -11.39
C ALA A 380 11.09 -0.57 -10.41
N GLY A 381 9.77 -0.35 -10.39
CA GLY A 381 9.12 0.68 -9.59
C GLY A 381 9.08 2.07 -10.21
N ALA A 382 9.33 2.20 -11.53
CA ALA A 382 9.08 3.42 -12.29
C ALA A 382 7.59 3.84 -12.27
N ALA A 383 7.29 5.05 -12.77
CA ALA A 383 5.93 5.54 -12.89
C ALA A 383 5.03 4.64 -13.76
N SER A 384 5.60 3.96 -14.78
CA SER A 384 4.89 2.98 -15.60
C SER A 384 4.57 1.69 -14.83
N ASP A 385 5.49 1.16 -14.01
CA ASP A 385 5.19 0.06 -13.08
C ASP A 385 4.05 0.43 -12.11
N ILE A 386 4.05 1.66 -11.59
CA ILE A 386 2.99 2.16 -10.70
C ILE A 386 1.64 2.25 -11.43
N ARG A 387 1.60 2.82 -12.63
CA ARG A 387 0.38 2.94 -13.45
C ARG A 387 -0.20 1.58 -13.83
N ALA A 388 0.65 0.67 -14.32
CA ALA A 388 0.26 -0.70 -14.67
C ALA A 388 -0.28 -1.47 -13.44
N ALA A 389 0.34 -1.29 -12.27
CA ALA A 389 -0.16 -1.87 -11.01
C ALA A 389 -1.50 -1.25 -10.54
N LEU A 390 -1.66 0.07 -10.62
CA LEU A 390 -2.91 0.78 -10.29
C LEU A 390 -4.07 0.30 -11.19
N LEU A 391 -3.82 0.11 -12.49
CA LEU A 391 -4.82 -0.40 -13.43
C LEU A 391 -5.26 -1.82 -13.06
N LEU A 392 -4.35 -2.71 -12.67
CA LEU A 392 -4.70 -4.07 -12.23
C LEU A 392 -5.56 -4.05 -10.95
N LEU A 393 -5.32 -3.12 -10.02
CA LEU A 393 -6.18 -2.95 -8.84
C LEU A 393 -7.58 -2.41 -9.21
N LEU A 394 -7.64 -1.47 -10.16
CA LEU A 394 -8.91 -0.96 -10.69
C LEU A 394 -9.71 -2.05 -11.41
N ILE A 395 -9.07 -2.81 -12.32
CA ILE A 395 -9.66 -3.98 -13.00
C ILE A 395 -10.16 -4.99 -11.97
N GLY A 396 -9.37 -5.28 -10.92
CA GLY A 396 -9.79 -6.14 -9.82
C GLY A 396 -11.08 -5.64 -9.15
N LYS A 397 -11.14 -4.35 -8.82
CA LYS A 397 -12.34 -3.72 -8.24
C LYS A 397 -13.55 -3.82 -9.19
N CYS A 398 -13.42 -3.36 -10.43
CA CYS A 398 -14.48 -3.34 -11.45
C CYS A 398 -14.92 -4.75 -11.90
N THR A 399 -14.11 -5.79 -11.66
CA THR A 399 -14.51 -7.20 -11.83
C THR A 399 -15.38 -7.69 -10.67
N SER A 400 -15.11 -7.22 -9.44
CA SER A 400 -15.86 -7.59 -8.23
C SER A 400 -17.11 -6.73 -7.97
N ASP A 401 -17.17 -5.54 -8.54
CA ASP A 401 -18.14 -4.49 -8.22
C ASP A 401 -18.56 -3.76 -9.51
N SER A 402 -19.79 -4.03 -9.97
CA SER A 402 -20.37 -3.40 -11.15
C SER A 402 -20.66 -1.90 -10.95
N ALA A 403 -20.95 -1.47 -9.72
CA ALA A 403 -21.11 -0.04 -9.42
C ALA A 403 -19.77 0.70 -9.51
N ALA A 404 -18.66 0.05 -9.15
CA ALA A 404 -17.32 0.59 -9.39
C ALA A 404 -16.94 0.62 -10.89
N PHE A 405 -17.38 -0.34 -11.70
CA PHE A 405 -17.19 -0.30 -13.16
C PHE A 405 -17.96 0.87 -13.79
N LEU A 406 -19.26 1.01 -13.50
CA LEU A 406 -20.05 2.14 -13.99
C LEU A 406 -19.52 3.48 -13.44
N GLY A 407 -19.07 3.51 -12.18
CA GLY A 407 -18.55 4.69 -11.48
C GLY A 407 -17.24 5.27 -12.01
N VAL A 408 -16.52 4.57 -12.90
CA VAL A 408 -15.39 5.15 -13.66
C VAL A 408 -15.73 5.54 -15.10
N GLY A 409 -16.97 5.33 -15.54
CA GLY A 409 -17.39 5.54 -16.93
C GLY A 409 -17.58 4.25 -17.74
N GLY A 410 -17.61 3.09 -17.09
CA GLY A 410 -17.85 1.80 -17.75
C GLY A 410 -16.79 1.48 -18.80
N GLU A 411 -17.22 0.91 -19.93
CA GLU A 411 -16.30 0.51 -21.01
C GLU A 411 -15.58 1.69 -21.68
N ALA A 412 -16.22 2.85 -21.81
CA ALA A 412 -15.63 4.01 -22.49
C ALA A 412 -14.28 4.43 -21.87
N PHE A 413 -14.18 4.40 -20.54
CA PHE A 413 -12.95 4.64 -19.78
C PHE A 413 -11.82 3.67 -20.19
N PHE A 414 -12.13 2.38 -20.32
CA PHE A 414 -11.13 1.37 -20.68
C PHE A 414 -10.78 1.42 -22.18
N ARG A 415 -11.69 1.87 -23.04
CA ARG A 415 -11.37 2.13 -24.46
C ARG A 415 -10.44 3.31 -24.63
N GLU A 416 -10.60 4.39 -23.86
CA GLU A 416 -9.66 5.54 -23.88
C GLU A 416 -8.23 5.10 -23.50
N LEU A 417 -8.09 4.17 -22.56
CA LEU A 417 -6.80 3.59 -22.17
C LEU A 417 -6.16 2.67 -23.23
N LEU A 418 -6.77 2.45 -24.40
CA LEU A 418 -6.14 1.73 -25.52
C LEU A 418 -5.10 2.61 -26.25
N ASP A 419 -5.31 3.92 -26.31
CA ASP A 419 -4.39 4.88 -26.93
C ASP A 419 -3.30 5.38 -25.95
N ASP A 420 -3.17 4.75 -24.78
CA ASP A 420 -2.24 5.13 -23.73
C ASP A 420 -0.77 4.74 -24.07
N THR A 421 0.17 5.65 -23.80
CA THR A 421 1.60 5.49 -24.12
C THR A 421 2.26 4.30 -23.44
N ASP A 422 1.82 3.88 -22.26
CA ASP A 422 2.31 2.67 -21.61
C ASP A 422 1.63 1.45 -22.22
N SER A 423 2.37 0.71 -23.05
CA SER A 423 1.89 -0.54 -23.67
C SER A 423 1.22 -1.54 -22.71
N ARG A 424 1.54 -1.53 -21.41
CA ARG A 424 0.86 -2.36 -20.41
C ARG A 424 -0.52 -1.85 -20.02
N VAL A 425 -0.72 -0.53 -20.01
CA VAL A 425 -2.02 0.09 -19.74
C VAL A 425 -2.98 -0.30 -20.87
N ALA A 426 -2.57 -0.11 -22.13
CA ALA A 426 -3.33 -0.56 -23.30
C ALA A 426 -3.56 -2.09 -23.31
N TYR A 427 -2.55 -2.90 -22.98
CA TYR A 427 -2.66 -4.37 -22.94
C TYR A 427 -3.60 -4.87 -21.83
N TYR A 428 -3.48 -4.36 -20.59
CA TYR A 428 -4.36 -4.79 -19.50
C TYR A 428 -5.80 -4.28 -19.69
N SER A 429 -5.97 -3.09 -20.29
CA SER A 429 -7.29 -2.56 -20.61
C SER A 429 -8.00 -3.40 -21.67
N SER A 430 -7.34 -3.68 -22.81
CA SER A 430 -7.88 -4.57 -23.85
C SER A 430 -8.14 -5.99 -23.35
N ALA A 431 -7.25 -6.57 -22.55
CA ALA A 431 -7.45 -7.89 -21.95
C ALA A 431 -8.66 -7.93 -20.99
N PHE A 432 -8.95 -6.84 -20.27
CA PHE A 432 -10.16 -6.72 -19.45
C PHE A 432 -11.42 -6.61 -20.30
N LEU A 433 -11.43 -5.75 -21.33
CA LEU A 433 -12.58 -5.57 -22.22
C LEU A 433 -12.93 -6.85 -22.99
N LEU A 434 -11.94 -7.53 -23.57
CA LEU A 434 -12.14 -8.82 -24.23
C LEU A 434 -12.69 -9.86 -23.25
N LYS A 435 -12.11 -9.96 -22.05
CA LYS A 435 -12.61 -10.89 -21.03
C LYS A 435 -14.07 -10.61 -20.67
N ARG A 436 -14.47 -9.34 -20.51
CA ARG A 436 -15.87 -8.96 -20.27
C ARG A 436 -16.76 -9.40 -21.42
N MET A 437 -16.43 -9.01 -22.65
CA MET A 437 -17.22 -9.34 -23.85
C MET A 437 -17.34 -10.87 -24.05
N MET A 438 -16.30 -11.64 -23.77
CA MET A 438 -16.33 -13.11 -23.76
C MET A 438 -17.27 -13.71 -22.70
N THR A 439 -17.50 -13.04 -21.57
CA THR A 439 -18.35 -13.52 -20.47
C THR A 439 -19.77 -12.94 -20.46
N GLU A 440 -19.97 -11.76 -21.05
CA GLU A 440 -21.20 -10.97 -20.96
C GLU A 440 -21.95 -10.89 -22.31
N GLU A 441 -21.23 -10.90 -23.43
CA GLU A 441 -21.79 -10.87 -24.80
C GLU A 441 -21.13 -11.96 -25.70
N PRO A 442 -21.14 -13.24 -25.31
CA PRO A 442 -20.34 -14.29 -25.96
C PRO A 442 -20.67 -14.48 -27.45
N ASP A 443 -21.92 -14.31 -27.87
CA ASP A 443 -22.33 -14.45 -29.28
C ASP A 443 -21.78 -13.31 -30.15
N LYS A 444 -21.79 -12.08 -29.61
CA LYS A 444 -21.19 -10.89 -30.22
C LYS A 444 -19.67 -11.06 -30.33
N TYR A 445 -19.02 -11.55 -29.26
CA TYR A 445 -17.60 -11.90 -29.30
C TYR A 445 -17.29 -12.93 -30.40
N GLN A 446 -18.05 -14.02 -30.48
CA GLN A 446 -17.85 -15.06 -31.50
C GLN A 446 -18.02 -14.53 -32.94
N HIS A 447 -19.05 -13.73 -33.20
CA HIS A 447 -19.25 -13.12 -34.51
C HIS A 447 -18.08 -12.21 -34.90
N MET A 448 -17.66 -11.32 -33.99
CA MET A 448 -16.56 -10.39 -34.25
C MET A 448 -15.21 -11.12 -34.39
N LEU A 449 -14.98 -12.19 -33.61
CA LEU A 449 -13.80 -13.05 -33.74
C LEU A 449 -13.76 -13.78 -35.09
N GLN A 450 -14.89 -14.29 -35.60
CA GLN A 450 -14.95 -14.90 -36.93
C GLN A 450 -14.60 -13.89 -38.03
N SER A 451 -15.15 -12.66 -37.95
CA SER A 451 -14.78 -11.58 -38.87
C SER A 451 -13.30 -11.19 -38.76
N LEU A 452 -12.74 -11.17 -37.54
CA LEU A 452 -11.33 -10.89 -37.30
C LEU A 452 -10.40 -12.00 -37.85
N ILE A 453 -10.79 -13.27 -37.74
CA ILE A 453 -10.04 -14.40 -38.33
C ILE A 453 -9.97 -14.26 -39.85
N VAL A 454 -11.09 -13.91 -40.51
CA VAL A 454 -11.09 -13.66 -41.97
C VAL A 454 -10.18 -12.48 -42.33
N LYS A 455 -10.23 -11.37 -41.57
CA LYS A 455 -9.34 -10.20 -41.76
C LYS A 455 -7.86 -10.55 -41.52
N ALA A 456 -7.55 -11.42 -40.55
CA ALA A 456 -6.20 -11.90 -40.26
C ALA A 456 -5.65 -12.83 -41.35
N GLN A 457 -6.48 -13.72 -41.91
CA GLN A 457 -6.13 -14.57 -43.05
C GLN A 457 -5.88 -13.73 -44.32
N GLN A 458 -6.77 -12.78 -44.63
CA GLN A 458 -6.63 -11.89 -45.79
C GLN A 458 -5.40 -10.97 -45.72
N SER A 459 -4.95 -10.61 -44.51
CA SER A 459 -3.76 -9.78 -44.28
C SER A 459 -2.49 -10.58 -43.93
N ASN A 460 -2.58 -11.91 -43.87
CA ASN A 460 -1.50 -12.82 -43.46
C ASN A 460 -0.83 -12.40 -42.13
N ASN A 461 -1.63 -12.02 -41.13
CA ASN A 461 -1.17 -11.44 -39.86
C ASN A 461 -1.81 -12.12 -38.64
N GLU A 462 -1.26 -13.28 -38.26
CA GLU A 462 -1.75 -14.11 -37.15
C GLU A 462 -1.67 -13.41 -35.78
N LYS A 463 -0.77 -12.42 -35.61
CA LYS A 463 -0.65 -11.63 -34.36
C LYS A 463 -1.93 -10.89 -33.97
N LEU A 464 -2.83 -10.62 -34.92
CA LEU A 464 -4.18 -10.08 -34.67
C LEU A 464 -5.01 -10.97 -33.73
N LEU A 465 -4.72 -12.27 -33.66
CA LEU A 465 -5.45 -13.26 -32.86
C LEU A 465 -4.73 -13.64 -31.56
N GLU A 466 -3.41 -13.44 -31.47
CA GLU A 466 -2.64 -13.77 -30.26
C GLU A 466 -2.65 -12.67 -29.19
N ASN A 467 -2.66 -11.40 -29.60
CA ASN A 467 -2.47 -10.26 -28.69
C ASN A 467 -3.82 -9.60 -28.35
N PRO A 468 -4.25 -9.57 -27.07
CA PRO A 468 -5.46 -8.88 -26.62
C PRO A 468 -5.61 -7.44 -27.14
N TYR A 469 -4.52 -6.68 -27.23
CA TYR A 469 -4.56 -5.32 -27.76
C TYR A 469 -4.96 -5.30 -29.24
N LEU A 470 -4.29 -6.13 -30.06
CA LEU A 470 -4.56 -6.21 -31.50
C LEU A 470 -5.94 -6.81 -31.80
N GLN A 471 -6.40 -7.78 -30.99
CA GLN A 471 -7.78 -8.28 -31.03
C GLN A 471 -8.78 -7.14 -30.78
N MET A 472 -8.65 -6.43 -29.65
CA MET A 472 -9.65 -5.41 -29.27
C MET A 472 -9.69 -4.24 -30.27
N CYS A 473 -8.53 -3.74 -30.71
CA CYS A 473 -8.46 -2.71 -31.76
C CYS A 473 -9.07 -3.21 -33.08
N GLY A 474 -8.81 -4.47 -33.47
CA GLY A 474 -9.41 -5.08 -34.66
C GLY A 474 -10.93 -5.19 -34.59
N ILE A 475 -11.48 -5.55 -33.43
CA ILE A 475 -12.92 -5.64 -33.17
C ILE A 475 -13.56 -4.24 -33.17
N ILE A 476 -12.96 -3.24 -32.54
CA ILE A 476 -13.46 -1.86 -32.54
C ILE A 476 -13.52 -1.30 -33.97
N GLN A 477 -12.48 -1.52 -34.78
CA GLN A 477 -12.49 -1.17 -36.21
C GLN A 477 -13.67 -1.84 -36.93
N LEU A 478 -13.80 -3.17 -36.81
CA LEU A 478 -14.88 -3.92 -37.45
C LEU A 478 -16.28 -3.45 -37.02
N SER A 479 -16.46 -3.04 -35.77
CA SER A 479 -17.76 -2.55 -35.26
C SER A 479 -18.13 -1.20 -35.91
N ASN A 480 -17.13 -0.31 -36.05
CA ASN A 480 -17.28 0.97 -36.74
C ASN A 480 -17.53 0.76 -38.26
N ASP A 481 -16.78 -0.15 -38.89
CA ASP A 481 -16.94 -0.53 -40.32
C ASP A 481 -18.35 -1.09 -40.59
N LEU A 482 -18.93 -1.83 -39.63
CA LEU A 482 -20.28 -2.41 -39.69
C LEU A 482 -21.40 -1.42 -39.31
N GLY A 483 -21.09 -0.16 -38.96
CA GLY A 483 -22.08 0.85 -38.59
C GLY A 483 -22.76 0.63 -37.23
N ASN A 484 -22.30 -0.35 -36.44
CA ASN A 484 -22.74 -0.62 -35.08
C ASN A 484 -21.64 -0.16 -34.11
N PRO A 485 -21.59 1.12 -33.69
CA PRO A 485 -20.66 1.56 -32.67
C PRO A 485 -20.87 0.72 -31.41
N LEU A 486 -19.79 0.08 -30.96
CA LEU A 486 -19.76 -0.88 -29.85
C LEU A 486 -20.02 -0.15 -28.52
#